data_AF-A0A846C277-F1
#
_entry.id   AF-A0A846C277-F1
#
_cell.length_a   1.000
_cell.length_b   1.000
_cell.length_c   1.000
_cell.angle_alpha   90.00
_cell.angle_beta   90.00
_cell.angle_gamma   90.00
#
_symmetry.space_group_name_H-M   'P 1'
#
loop_
_entity.id
_entity.type
_entity.pdbx_description
1 polymer ?
#
loop_
_entity_poly.entity_id
_entity_poly.type
_entity_poly.pdbx_seq_one_letter_code
_entity_poly.pdbx_strand_id
1 'polypeptide(L)' 'MRYLEVRRLNAVRQQLKASEPENCTIAILASQFGFYSPSHFTRDYKTMFGELPSETLQNKRISYS' A
#
# COMPACT_ATOMS: atom_id res chain seq x y z
N MET A 1 -1.83 -9.18 18.53
CA MET A 1 -3.00 -8.59 17.85
C MET A 1 -2.74 -8.45 16.34
N ARG A 2 -2.62 -9.56 15.58
CA ARG A 2 -2.13 -9.53 14.18
C ARG A 2 -3.23 -9.46 13.12
N TYR A 3 -4.48 -9.75 13.50
CA TYR A 3 -5.60 -9.87 12.56
C TYR A 3 -6.04 -8.52 11.96
N LEU A 4 -6.10 -7.46 12.79
CA LEU A 4 -6.50 -6.13 12.32
C LEU A 4 -5.46 -5.50 11.39
N GLU A 5 -4.17 -5.72 11.66
CA GLU A 5 -3.07 -5.28 10.79
C GLU A 5 -3.13 -5.96 9.43
N VAL A 6 -3.35 -7.29 9.39
CA VAL A 6 -3.53 -8.04 8.14
C VAL A 6 -4.70 -7.52 7.33
N ARG A 7 -5.84 -7.21 7.97
CA ARG A 7 -7.00 -6.64 7.27
C ARG A 7 -6.71 -5.25 6.71
N ARG A 8 -6.06 -4.38 7.48
CA ARG A 8 -5.66 -3.04 7.02
C ARG A 8 -4.71 -3.12 5.83
N LEU A 9 -3.67 -3.96 5.92
CA LEU A 9 -2.68 -4.13 4.86
C LEU A 9 -3.30 -4.69 3.57
N ASN A 10 -4.24 -5.63 3.67
CA ASN A 10 -4.99 -6.12 2.50
C ASN A 10 -5.88 -5.04 1.87
N ALA A 11 -6.57 -4.25 2.68
CA ALA A 11 -7.38 -3.13 2.18
C ALA A 11 -6.52 -2.07 1.49
N VAL A 12 -5.34 -1.75 2.04
CA VAL A 12 -4.37 -0.86 1.39
C VAL A 12 -3.94 -1.41 0.03
N ARG A 13 -3.64 -2.71 -0.06
CA ARG A 13 -3.26 -3.35 -1.32
C ARG A 13 -4.37 -3.28 -2.37
N GLN A 14 -5.62 -3.46 -1.98
CA GLN A 14 -6.76 -3.29 -2.89
C GLN A 14 -6.88 -1.84 -3.36
N GLN A 15 -6.73 -0.87 -2.45
CA GLN A 15 -6.77 0.54 -2.78
C GLN A 15 -5.62 0.94 -3.71
N LEU A 16 -4.41 0.45 -3.49
CA LEU A 16 -3.24 0.66 -4.36
C LEU A 16 -3.47 0.14 -5.77
N LYS A 17 -4.11 -1.03 -5.91
CA LYS A 17 -4.46 -1.61 -7.21
C LYS A 17 -5.58 -0.86 -7.92
N ALA A 18 -6.56 -0.36 -7.17
CA ALA A 18 -7.68 0.41 -7.71
C ALA A 18 -7.29 1.87 -8.06
N SER A 19 -6.33 2.43 -7.33
CA SER A 19 -5.93 3.83 -7.47
C SER A 19 -5.02 4.06 -8.67
N GLU A 20 -5.05 5.28 -9.18
CA GLU A 20 -4.15 5.73 -10.25
C GLU A 20 -2.81 6.18 -9.63
N PRO A 21 -1.65 5.78 -10.17
CA PRO A 21 -0.34 6.20 -9.66
C PRO A 21 -0.14 7.73 -9.67
N GLU A 22 -0.87 8.43 -10.53
CA GLU A 22 -0.77 9.88 -10.74
C GLU A 22 -1.49 10.68 -9.66
N ASN A 23 -2.55 10.11 -9.07
CA ASN A 23 -3.39 10.78 -8.08
C ASN A 23 -3.29 10.17 -6.67
N CYS A 24 -2.48 9.13 -6.47
CA CYS A 24 -2.41 8.42 -5.21
C CYS A 24 -0.96 8.22 -4.75
N THR A 25 -0.61 8.81 -3.60
CA THR A 25 0.73 8.67 -3.02
C THR A 25 0.68 7.74 -1.81
N ILE A 26 1.76 6.98 -1.59
CA ILE A 26 1.90 6.10 -0.42
C ILE A 26 1.66 6.82 0.91
N ALA A 27 2.06 8.10 1.02
CA ALA A 27 1.82 8.92 2.20
C ALA A 27 0.32 9.19 2.47
N ILE A 28 -0.47 9.41 1.42
CA ILE A 28 -1.92 9.63 1.50
C ILE A 28 -2.64 8.35 1.93
N LEU A 29 -2.19 7.20 1.42
CA LEU A 29 -2.75 5.91 1.84
C LEU A 29 -2.35 5.58 3.28
N ALA A 30 -1.09 5.81 3.66
CA ALA A 30 -0.66 5.63 5.03
C ALA A 30 -1.53 6.44 6.00
N SER A 31 -1.81 7.72 5.70
CA SER A 31 -2.67 8.55 6.54
C SER A 31 -4.13 8.09 6.57
N GLN A 32 -4.71 7.70 5.43
CA GLN A 32 -6.10 7.18 5.35
C GLN A 32 -6.32 5.92 6.19
N PHE A 33 -5.31 5.04 6.24
CA PHE A 33 -5.41 3.78 7.00
C PHE A 33 -4.90 3.89 8.45
N GLY A 34 -4.55 5.11 8.90
CA GLY A 34 -4.15 5.40 10.28
C GLY A 34 -2.72 5.00 10.63
N PHE A 35 -1.82 4.91 9.64
CA PHE A 35 -0.41 4.68 9.87
C PHE A 35 0.31 6.01 10.16
N TYR A 36 0.90 6.10 11.35
CA TYR A 36 1.62 7.29 11.81
C TYR A 36 2.98 7.50 11.13
N SER A 37 3.58 6.43 10.59
CA SER A 37 4.87 6.50 9.91
C SER A 37 4.84 5.70 8.60
N PRO A 38 5.11 6.34 7.45
CA PRO A 38 5.25 5.65 6.16
C PRO A 38 6.32 4.56 6.19
N SER A 39 7.39 4.74 6.94
CA SER A 39 8.49 3.78 7.05
C SER A 39 8.07 2.49 7.76
N HIS A 40 7.31 2.61 8.85
CA HIS A 40 6.77 1.45 9.57
C HIS A 40 5.78 0.68 8.70
N PHE A 41 4.83 1.41 8.10
CA PHE A 41 3.87 0.85 7.16
C PHE A 41 4.55 0.10 6.00
N THR A 42 5.57 0.70 5.38
CA THR A 42 6.29 0.11 4.25
C THR A 42 6.99 -1.18 4.64
N ARG A 43 7.59 -1.23 5.84
CA ARG A 43 8.26 -2.43 6.37
C ARG A 43 7.26 -3.54 6.64
N ASP A 44 6.12 -3.23 7.27
CA ASP A 44 5.07 -4.21 7.55
C ASP A 44 4.45 -4.76 6.27
N TYR A 45 4.19 -3.87 5.30
CA TYR A 45 3.67 -4.22 3.99
C TYR A 45 4.63 -5.14 3.23
N LYS A 46 5.92 -4.79 3.16
CA LYS A 46 6.95 -5.63 2.52
C LYS A 46 7.09 -6.99 3.23
N THR A 47 7.02 -7.01 4.55
CA THR A 47 7.08 -8.26 5.32
C THR A 47 5.88 -9.17 5.03
N MET A 48 4.71 -8.60 4.75
CA MET A 48 3.48 -9.35 4.49
C MET A 48 3.32 -9.80 3.03
N PHE A 49 3.68 -8.96 2.07
CA PHE A 49 3.42 -9.19 0.64
C PHE A 49 4.68 -9.46 -0.18
N GLY A 50 5.88 -9.24 0.37
CA GLY A 50 7.16 -9.40 -0.33
C GLY A 50 7.51 -8.27 -1.30
N GLU A 51 6.59 -7.32 -1.52
CA GLU A 51 6.73 -6.16 -2.41
C GLU A 51 6.53 -4.85 -1.63
N LEU A 52 7.11 -3.76 -2.10
CA LEU A 52 6.86 -2.42 -1.58
C LEU A 52 5.50 -1.91 -2.09
N PRO A 53 4.78 -1.10 -1.30
CA PRO A 53 3.51 -0.52 -1.74
C PRO A 53 3.68 0.40 -2.96
N SER A 54 4.86 1.03 -3.12
CA SER A 54 5.23 1.76 -4.33
C SER A 54 5.39 0.87 -5.56
N GLU A 55 5.91 -0.35 -5.39
CA GLU A 55 6.03 -1.34 -6.48
C GLU A 55 4.65 -1.82 -6.90
N THR A 56 3.76 -2.12 -5.96
CA THR A 56 2.36 -2.47 -6.26
C THR A 56 1.66 -1.38 -7.06
N LEU A 57 1.87 -0.10 -6.70
CA LEU A 57 1.32 1.04 -7.43
C LEU A 57 1.95 1.22 -8.82
N GLN A 58 3.27 1.09 -8.91
CA GLN A 58 4.02 1.24 -10.16
C GLN A 58 3.74 0.11 -11.16
N ASN A 59 3.48 -1.11 -10.68
CA ASN A 59 3.15 -2.25 -11.54
C ASN A 59 1.86 -2.02 -12.34
N LYS A 60 0.89 -1.25 -11.79
CA LYS A 60 -0.31 -0.82 -12.55
C LYS A 60 0.07 0.06 -13.75
N ARG A 61 1.13 0.85 -13.64
CA ARG A 61 1.59 1.77 -14.69
C ARG A 61 2.12 1.07 -15.94
N ILE A 62 2.51 -0.21 -15.81
CA ILE A 62 3.11 -1.01 -16.91
C ILE A 62 2.05 -1.85 -17.63
N SER A 63 0.91 -2.15 -17.00
CA SER A 63 -0.15 -3.00 -17.60
C SER A 63 -1.12 -2.26 -18.55
N TYR A 64 -0.93 -0.96 -18.78
CA TYR A 64 -1.75 -0.13 -19.69
C TYR A 64 -0.92 0.47 -20.85
N SER A 65 0.08 -0.25 -21.37
CA SER A 65 0.73 0.06 -22.65
C SER A 65 0.28 -0.90 -23.75
#